data_AF-A0A959ISA2-F1
#
_entry.id   AF-A0A959ISA2-F1
#
_cell.length_a   1.000
_cell.length_b   1.000
_cell.length_c   1.000
_cell.angle_alpha   90.00
_cell.angle_beta   90.00
_cell.angle_gamma   90.00
#
_symmetry.space_group_name_H-M   'P 1'
#
loop_
_entity.id
_entity.type
_entity.pdbx_description
1 polymer ?
#
loop_
_entity_poly.entity_id
_entity_poly.type
_entity_poly.pdbx_seq_one_letter_code
_entity_poly.pdbx_strand_id
1 'polypeptide(L)'
;MKSKVLFALSLLALLFLCFSIFSGYAEKESRLVKGFVGGGEEGLPQVVQSIELNRYYDFAGEALPMKDFDVRERLERELLTNAYWHSSTLQHLKNS
;
A
#
# COMPACT_ATOMS: atom_id res chain seq x y z
N MET A 1 -23.74 43.62 -32.09
CA MET A 1 -24.28 42.25 -31.88
C MET A 1 -23.19 41.18 -31.97
N LYS A 2 -22.29 41.22 -32.96
CA LYS A 2 -21.22 40.22 -33.15
C LYS A 2 -20.22 40.10 -31.97
N SER A 3 -19.85 41.20 -31.30
CA SER A 3 -18.93 41.18 -30.15
C SER A 3 -19.49 40.52 -28.89
N LYS A 4 -20.79 40.69 -28.61
CA LYS A 4 -21.48 40.04 -27.48
C LYS A 4 -21.61 38.53 -27.69
N VAL A 5 -21.80 38.10 -28.94
CA VAL A 5 -21.86 36.68 -29.33
C VAL A 5 -20.47 36.03 -29.21
N LEU A 6 -19.40 36.72 -29.63
CA LEU A 6 -18.03 36.25 -29.46
C LEU A 6 -17.65 36.08 -27.98
N PHE A 7 -18.05 37.02 -27.12
CA PHE A 7 -17.81 36.93 -25.67
C PHE A 7 -18.61 35.79 -25.00
N ALA A 8 -19.85 35.57 -25.45
CA ALA A 8 -20.65 34.45 -24.94
C ALA A 8 -20.04 33.08 -25.30
N LEU A 9 -19.50 32.94 -26.52
CA LEU A 9 -18.84 31.71 -26.95
C LEU A 9 -17.53 31.44 -26.18
N SER A 10 -16.72 32.47 -25.90
CA SER A 10 -15.50 32.31 -25.11
C SER A 10 -15.79 31.89 -23.67
N LEU A 11 -16.87 32.42 -23.08
CA LEU A 11 -17.29 32.05 -21.72
C LEU A 11 -17.79 30.60 -21.64
N LEU A 12 -18.51 30.15 -22.66
CA LEU A 12 -18.99 28.76 -22.75
C LEU A 12 -17.82 27.78 -22.93
N ALA A 13 -16.82 28.13 -23.74
CA ALA A 13 -15.60 27.34 -23.90
C ALA A 13 -14.79 27.23 -22.60
N LEU A 14 -14.70 28.32 -21.82
CA LEU A 14 -13.99 28.33 -20.54
C LEU A 14 -14.68 27.44 -19.50
N LEU A 15 -16.01 27.48 -19.45
CA LEU A 15 -16.80 26.61 -18.56
C LEU A 15 -16.63 25.12 -18.92
N PHE A 16 -16.61 24.80 -20.22
CA PHE A 16 -16.38 23.43 -20.68
C PHE A 16 -14.98 22.91 -20.31
N LEU A 17 -13.96 23.78 -20.41
CA LEU A 17 -12.59 23.46 -20.02
C LEU A 17 -12.46 23.24 -18.51
N CYS A 18 -13.10 24.08 -17.70
CA CYS A 18 -13.18 23.88 -16.25
C CYS A 18 -13.88 22.57 -15.88
N PHE A 19 -14.99 22.24 -16.54
CA PHE A 19 -15.72 20.99 -16.29
C PHE A 19 -14.89 19.76 -16.63
N SER A 20 -14.15 19.80 -17.75
CA SER A 20 -13.28 18.69 -18.18
C SER A 20 -12.14 18.44 -17.19
N ILE A 21 -11.53 19.52 -16.68
CA ILE A 21 -10.48 19.43 -15.66
C ILE A 21 -11.06 18.85 -14.36
N PHE A 22 -12.22 19.35 -13.91
CA PHE A 22 -12.88 18.88 -12.68
C PHE A 22 -13.27 17.39 -12.74
N SER A 23 -13.83 16.94 -13.87
CA SER A 23 -14.16 15.53 -14.09
C SER A 23 -12.93 14.62 -14.00
N GLY A 24 -11.77 15.09 -14.46
CA GLY A 24 -10.51 14.36 -14.37
C GLY A 24 -10.00 14.18 -12.94
N TYR A 25 -10.30 15.11 -12.02
CA TYR A 25 -9.94 14.96 -10.61
C TYR A 25 -10.85 13.99 -9.85
N ALA A 26 -12.14 13.92 -10.19
CA ALA A 26 -13.11 13.05 -9.51
C ALA A 26 -12.79 11.55 -9.67
N GLU A 27 -12.18 11.15 -10.78
CA GLU A 27 -11.86 9.74 -11.03
C GLU A 27 -10.67 9.24 -10.17
N LYS A 28 -9.78 10.14 -9.74
CA LYS A 28 -8.56 9.82 -9.00
C LYS A 28 -8.82 9.27 -7.60
N GLU A 29 -9.90 9.68 -6.95
CA GLU A 29 -10.26 9.23 -5.59
C GLU A 29 -10.80 7.78 -5.59
N SER A 30 -11.56 7.40 -6.62
CA SER A 30 -12.09 6.04 -6.76
C SER A 30 -11.03 4.96 -7.06
N ARG A 31 -9.89 5.37 -7.65
CA ARG A 31 -8.75 4.48 -7.93
C ARG A 31 -7.90 4.21 -6.69
N LEU A 32 -7.83 5.16 -5.74
CA LEU A 32 -7.06 5.00 -4.50
C LEU A 32 -7.60 3.87 -3.62
N VAL A 33 -8.92 3.70 -3.55
CA VAL A 33 -9.54 2.60 -2.78
C VAL A 33 -9.44 1.26 -3.52
N LYS A 34 -9.48 1.27 -4.86
CA LYS A 34 -9.43 0.05 -5.68
C LYS A 34 -8.01 -0.56 -5.80
N GLY A 35 -6.97 0.27 -5.76
CA GLY A 35 -5.57 -0.17 -5.79
C GLY A 35 -5.10 -0.87 -4.52
N PHE A 36 -5.80 -0.71 -3.39
CA PHE A 36 -5.43 -1.36 -2.14
C PHE A 36 -5.86 -2.84 -2.06
N VAL A 37 -6.82 -3.26 -2.89
CA VAL A 37 -7.44 -4.60 -2.82
C VAL A 37 -7.21 -5.45 -4.08
N GLY A 38 -6.89 -4.83 -5.22
CA GLY A 38 -6.67 -5.54 -6.49
C GLY A 38 -5.21 -5.56 -6.90
N GLY A 39 -4.59 -6.74 -6.92
CA GLY A 39 -3.26 -6.99 -7.49
C GLY A 39 -3.20 -6.67 -8.98
N GLY A 40 -3.04 -5.39 -9.30
CA GLY A 40 -2.60 -4.88 -10.59
C GLY A 40 -1.20 -4.27 -10.44
N GLU A 41 -0.46 -4.23 -11.55
CA GLU A 41 0.99 -3.94 -11.63
C GLU A 41 1.44 -2.53 -11.18
N GLU A 42 0.62 -1.80 -10.42
CA GLU A 42 0.94 -0.53 -9.77
C GLU A 42 0.81 -0.61 -8.23
N GLY A 43 1.00 -1.81 -7.66
CA GLY A 43 1.11 -1.98 -6.21
C GLY A 43 2.42 -1.38 -5.67
N LEU A 44 2.44 -1.04 -4.38
CA LEU A 44 3.71 -0.78 -3.70
C LEU A 44 4.65 -1.99 -3.94
N PRO A 45 5.95 -1.77 -4.17
CA PRO A 45 6.88 -2.85 -4.48
C PRO A 45 6.98 -3.89 -3.36
N GLN A 46 6.58 -3.52 -2.14
CA GLN A 46 6.52 -4.41 -0.99
C GLN A 46 5.10 -4.45 -0.43
N VAL A 47 4.53 -5.65 -0.36
CA VAL A 47 3.25 -5.93 0.29
C VAL A 47 3.54 -6.74 1.57
N VAL A 48 3.25 -6.13 2.73
CA VAL A 48 3.43 -6.78 4.03
C VAL A 48 2.17 -7.57 4.38
N GLN A 49 2.34 -8.85 4.71
CA GLN A 49 1.26 -9.74 5.12
C GLN A 49 1.54 -10.32 6.51
N SER A 50 0.48 -10.67 7.24
CA SER A 50 0.60 -11.38 8.52
C SER A 50 1.07 -12.81 8.28
N ILE A 51 1.76 -13.36 9.26
CA ILE A 51 2.36 -14.70 9.20
C ILE A 51 1.38 -15.72 9.78
N GLU A 52 1.26 -16.86 9.12
CA GLU A 52 0.42 -17.96 9.60
C GLU A 52 1.02 -18.63 10.84
N LEU A 53 0.60 -18.22 12.03
CA LEU A 53 1.07 -18.79 13.30
C LEU A 53 0.39 -20.12 13.68
N ASN A 54 -0.60 -20.58 12.91
CA ASN A 54 -1.36 -21.80 13.16
C ASN A 54 -0.67 -23.05 12.61
N ARG A 55 0.64 -23.16 12.80
CA ARG A 55 1.44 -24.31 12.39
C ARG A 55 2.40 -24.73 13.50
N TYR A 56 2.97 -25.92 13.35
CA TYR A 56 4.00 -26.38 14.26
C TYR A 56 5.28 -25.55 14.07
N TYR A 57 5.85 -25.09 15.19
CA TYR A 57 7.13 -24.38 15.24
C TYR A 57 8.03 -25.02 16.28
N ASP A 58 9.30 -25.15 15.92
CA ASP A 58 10.38 -25.60 16.79
C ASP A 58 11.55 -24.62 16.74
N PHE A 59 12.31 -24.58 17.82
CA PHE A 59 13.56 -23.84 17.90
C PHE A 59 14.64 -24.73 18.48
N ALA A 60 15.74 -24.90 17.75
CA ALA A 60 16.85 -25.79 18.13
C ALA A 60 16.43 -27.24 18.44
N GLY A 61 15.36 -27.75 17.81
CA GLY A 61 14.83 -29.10 18.02
C GLY A 61 13.84 -29.22 19.18
N GLU A 62 13.53 -28.14 19.88
CA GLU A 62 12.51 -28.09 20.93
C GLU A 62 11.21 -27.43 20.42
N ALA A 63 10.06 -28.02 20.77
CA ALA A 63 8.76 -27.47 20.37
C ALA A 63 8.50 -26.13 21.10
N LEU A 64 8.12 -25.10 20.36
CA LEU A 64 7.79 -23.81 20.95
C LEU A 64 6.43 -23.87 21.67
N PRO A 65 6.31 -23.30 22.89
CA PRO A 65 5.06 -23.28 23.64
C PRO A 65 4.09 -22.23 23.08
N MET A 66 3.53 -22.48 21.90
CA MET A 66 2.64 -21.57 21.15
C MET A 66 1.31 -21.22 21.85
N LYS A 67 1.01 -21.86 22.99
CA LYS A 67 -0.13 -21.51 23.85
C LYS A 67 0.14 -20.25 24.69
N ASP A 68 1.42 -19.95 24.94
CA ASP A 68 1.82 -18.72 25.62
C ASP A 68 1.75 -17.56 24.63
N PHE A 69 1.00 -16.53 25.00
CA PHE A 69 0.82 -15.33 24.20
C PHE A 69 2.16 -14.63 23.96
N ASP A 70 3.01 -14.55 24.99
CA ASP A 70 4.27 -13.80 24.94
C ASP A 70 5.25 -14.46 23.94
N VAL A 71 5.26 -15.79 23.90
CA VAL A 71 6.08 -16.57 22.95
C VAL A 71 5.56 -16.41 21.53
N ARG A 72 4.24 -16.44 21.35
CA ARG A 72 3.61 -16.28 20.04
C ARG A 72 3.85 -14.88 19.47
N GLU A 73 3.70 -13.83 20.28
CA GLU A 73 3.97 -12.45 19.88
C GLU A 73 5.45 -12.25 19.50
N ARG A 74 6.37 -12.75 20.32
CA ARG A 74 7.81 -12.67 20.02
C ARG A 74 8.14 -13.38 18.71
N LEU A 75 7.61 -14.58 18.50
CA LEU A 75 7.84 -15.32 17.26
C LEU A 75 7.32 -14.53 16.05
N GLU A 76 6.09 -14.01 16.12
CA GLU A 76 5.51 -13.20 15.04
C GLU A 76 6.36 -11.97 14.74
N ARG A 77 6.80 -11.24 15.77
CA ARG A 77 7.62 -10.05 15.64
C ARG A 77 8.97 -10.34 14.99
N GLU A 78 9.67 -11.39 15.44
CA GLU A 78 10.97 -11.75 14.88
C GLU A 78 10.83 -12.21 13.43
N LEU A 79 9.80 -13.00 13.11
CA LEU A 79 9.57 -13.44 11.73
C LEU A 79 9.17 -12.27 10.81
N LEU A 80 8.29 -11.36 11.25
CA LEU A 80 7.91 -10.17 10.47
C LEU A 80 9.11 -9.25 10.23
N THR A 81 9.92 -9.02 11.25
CA THR A 81 11.13 -8.19 11.13
C THR A 81 12.13 -8.85 10.17
N ASN A 82 12.32 -10.17 10.29
CA ASN A 82 13.19 -10.93 9.40
C ASN A 82 12.64 -11.12 7.99
N ALA A 83 11.35 -10.92 7.74
CA ALA A 83 10.72 -11.06 6.43
C ALA A 83 10.57 -9.72 5.69
N TYR A 84 10.47 -8.61 6.41
CA TYR A 84 10.12 -7.31 5.82
C TYR A 84 11.00 -6.13 6.25
N TRP A 85 11.77 -6.24 7.34
CA TRP A 85 12.58 -5.14 7.92
C TRP A 85 14.03 -5.57 8.20
N HIS A 86 14.76 -5.91 7.15
CA HIS A 86 16.10 -6.51 7.21
C HIS A 86 17.28 -5.55 7.45
N SER A 87 17.04 -4.33 7.92
CA SER A 87 18.14 -3.36 8.10
C SER A 87 19.19 -3.87 9.09
N SER A 88 18.75 -4.51 10.17
CA SER A 88 19.60 -5.17 11.16
C SER A 88 20.30 -6.39 10.57
N THR A 89 19.60 -7.27 9.86
CA THR A 89 20.17 -8.47 9.21
C THR A 89 21.29 -8.09 8.23
N LEU A 90 21.05 -7.09 7.39
CA LEU A 90 22.06 -6.57 6.45
C LEU A 90 23.27 -5.98 7.17
N GLN A 91 23.05 -5.26 8.27
CA GLN A 91 24.15 -4.73 9.08
C GLN A 91 25.00 -5.84 9.71
N HIS A 92 24.38 -6.92 10.19
CA HIS A 92 25.10 -8.07 10.74
C HIS A 92 25.92 -8.79 9.65
N LEU A 93 25.34 -8.98 8.46
CA LEU A 93 26.06 -9.56 7.32
C LEU A 93 27.25 -8.70 6.88
N LYS A 94 27.10 -7.38 6.87
CA LYS A 94 28.17 -6.44 6.51
C LYS A 94 29.35 -6.47 7.49
N ASN A 95 29.08 -6.75 8.76
CA ASN A 95 30.07 -6.71 9.83
C ASN A 95 30.69 -8.10 10.13
N SER A 96 30.26 -9.15 9.42
CA SER A 96 30.85 -10.49 9.46
C SER A 96 31.92 -10.67 8.40
#